data_AF-A0A419WS67-F1
#
_entry.id   AF-A0A419WS67-F1
#
_cell.length_a   1.000
_cell.length_b   1.000
_cell.length_c   1.000
_cell.angle_alpha   90.00
_cell.angle_beta   90.00
_cell.angle_gamma   90.00
#
_symmetry.space_group_name_H-M   'P 1'
#
loop_
_entity.id
_entity.type
_entity.pdbx_description
1 polymer ?
#
loop_
_entity_poly.entity_id
_entity_poly.type
_entity_poly.pdbx_seq_one_letter_code
_entity_poly.pdbx_strand_id
1 'polypeptide(L)'
;MPYDGKGHGWKWYRRGVMKAGGAAAVLGLPGVASAQESETETETESSRESPDPTDRITGAERLSVRDFHEENYEITHIHRRKEAVETLLKDPEANSVAREWIANFVGYEPLSNHLDAISIQGPTDYTVEGGTDQGGWEITARNRQTVFGLVDRQHNELVALNISDPIDVSWQEEYSDAELQRVRVMRDHPDVQEFEQDRDTWAVFKVAEEIFAWKDRPHGEVSSLIFYGVGDDEVSVAVGYLDVTDPENPELVDLHFVEDFVRYPVQEMARQIVPADQTVLGEVPAVPIEQRPLKTAEDGFHRFDLLPEESFEQDNWQIEWEPPETMGVTFYGDYNGRPVFRTMNAMATPTGYNLPPREGRNTVDWFFPDHEPVFTGHHLYWDIHSIPFGGPGQLGKIDYPERRGHPSGFQFRTHYHTGAQGRGSVDFHSGAQFGPYNYNISYEFFSDGRIVPIWRRHGPGHEVESLRTYGATENWDGEENVTMQYLHYTALEVTPGTTDGVETHVFDGDQWITPDQEFYLEGEPGQKVRFENPDGSEQIDIPMDRDLELVVVPVDSDEIGPADSQKTRVEDLDAELEFYHPSQYVDGDSIQNERVIAWLIMEGTVAEVPHPAAVSGYVAQCELQVEGYGD
;
A
#
# COMPACT_ATOMS: atom_id res chain seq x y z
N MET A 1 -39.76 -24.17 21.04
CA MET A 1 -39.02 -25.19 21.81
C MET A 1 -39.83 -26.47 21.91
N PRO A 2 -39.23 -27.68 21.91
CA PRO A 2 -37.82 -28.05 21.67
C PRO A 2 -37.64 -28.72 20.27
N TYR A 3 -36.53 -28.56 19.53
CA TYR A 3 -35.14 -29.02 19.70
C TYR A 3 -34.97 -30.54 19.81
N ASP A 4 -34.45 -31.18 18.74
CA ASP A 4 -33.41 -32.20 18.86
C ASP A 4 -32.60 -32.28 17.55
N GLY A 5 -31.28 -32.09 17.67
CA GLY A 5 -30.35 -31.95 16.58
C GLY A 5 -29.47 -33.18 16.36
N LYS A 6 -28.98 -33.33 15.13
CA LYS A 6 -27.75 -34.06 14.81
C LYS A 6 -27.05 -33.37 13.64
N GLY A 7 -25.99 -32.64 13.98
CA GLY A 7 -25.07 -32.05 13.01
C GLY A 7 -24.18 -33.09 12.33
N HIS A 8 -23.85 -32.80 11.09
CA HIS A 8 -22.63 -33.26 10.45
C HIS A 8 -21.68 -32.06 10.33
N GLY A 9 -20.46 -32.26 10.83
CA GLY A 9 -19.53 -31.21 11.18
C GLY A 9 -18.70 -30.70 10.00
N TRP A 10 -18.58 -29.37 9.96
CA TRP A 10 -17.64 -28.63 9.14
C TRP A 10 -16.33 -28.49 9.91
N LYS A 11 -15.23 -28.92 9.30
CA LYS A 11 -13.88 -28.81 9.86
C LYS A 11 -13.28 -27.48 9.45
N TRP A 12 -13.21 -26.55 10.41
CA TRP A 12 -12.35 -25.37 10.36
C TRP A 12 -10.87 -25.80 10.36
N TYR A 13 -10.09 -25.36 9.37
CA TYR A 13 -8.64 -25.40 9.45
C TYR A 13 -8.14 -24.13 10.13
N ARG A 14 -7.87 -24.22 11.42
CA ARG A 14 -7.00 -23.27 12.13
C ARG A 14 -5.55 -23.55 11.71
N ARG A 15 -4.88 -22.62 11.02
CA ARG A 15 -3.42 -22.56 11.00
C ARG A 15 -2.96 -22.38 12.45
N GLY A 16 -2.32 -23.41 13.00
CA GLY A 16 -1.93 -23.45 14.40
C GLY A 16 -0.70 -22.59 14.64
N VAL A 17 -0.87 -21.46 15.33
CA VAL A 17 0.21 -20.79 16.06
C VAL A 17 0.69 -21.73 17.17
N MET A 18 1.86 -22.35 16.99
CA MET A 18 2.50 -23.10 18.07
C MET A 18 2.97 -22.13 19.16
N LYS A 19 2.22 -22.07 20.26
CA LYS A 19 2.68 -21.55 21.55
C LYS A 19 3.82 -22.43 22.08
N ALA A 20 5.07 -22.01 21.91
CA ALA A 20 6.19 -22.54 22.69
C ALA A 20 6.33 -21.73 24.00
N GLY A 21 5.58 -22.13 25.03
CA GLY A 21 5.87 -21.78 26.41
C GLY A 21 7.02 -22.64 26.93
N GLY A 22 8.03 -22.02 27.55
CA GLY A 22 9.31 -22.63 27.84
C GLY A 22 9.34 -23.79 28.83
N ALA A 23 10.32 -24.68 28.63
CA ALA A 23 11.09 -25.35 29.67
C ALA A 23 12.39 -25.87 29.05
N ALA A 24 13.53 -25.48 29.63
CA ALA A 24 14.85 -25.90 29.22
C ALA A 24 15.05 -27.42 29.33
N ALA A 25 15.66 -28.03 28.31
CA ALA A 25 16.40 -29.29 28.44
C ALA A 25 17.50 -29.37 27.36
N VAL A 26 18.73 -29.16 27.80
CA VAL A 26 19.96 -29.61 27.14
C VAL A 26 19.92 -31.13 27.02
N LEU A 27 20.18 -31.70 25.85
CA LEU A 27 20.77 -33.04 25.64
C LEU A 27 21.10 -33.23 24.15
N GLY A 28 22.35 -33.56 23.83
CA GLY A 28 22.84 -33.76 22.47
C GLY A 28 23.08 -35.23 22.05
N LEU A 29 23.28 -35.37 20.72
CA LEU A 29 23.99 -36.42 19.94
C LEU A 29 23.29 -37.80 19.79
N PRO A 30 23.61 -38.67 18.78
CA PRO A 30 24.71 -38.69 17.76
C PRO A 30 24.25 -38.99 16.28
N GLY A 31 25.00 -38.76 15.19
CA GLY A 31 26.13 -39.57 14.63
C GLY A 31 25.74 -40.38 13.34
N VAL A 32 26.00 -39.91 12.10
CA VAL A 32 27.06 -40.27 11.10
C VAL A 32 26.92 -41.58 10.27
N ALA A 33 26.96 -41.44 8.93
CA ALA A 33 27.73 -42.20 7.88
C ALA A 33 26.94 -42.29 6.55
N SER A 34 27.43 -41.90 5.37
CA SER A 34 28.65 -42.39 4.73
C SER A 34 29.47 -41.30 4.01
N ALA A 35 30.79 -41.40 4.19
CA ALA A 35 31.83 -40.64 3.52
C ALA A 35 32.12 -41.15 2.09
N GLN A 36 32.55 -40.23 1.23
CA GLN A 36 33.63 -40.51 0.29
C GLN A 36 34.62 -39.34 0.36
N GLU A 37 35.84 -39.67 0.78
CA GLU A 37 36.95 -38.76 1.06
C GLU A 37 37.47 -38.10 -0.23
N SER A 38 37.68 -36.79 -0.19
CA SER A 38 38.69 -36.12 -0.99
C SER A 38 39.38 -35.07 -0.13
N GLU A 39 40.60 -35.45 0.27
CA GLU A 39 41.77 -34.65 0.61
C GLU A 39 41.60 -33.28 1.29
N THR A 40 42.11 -33.26 2.52
CA THR A 40 42.35 -32.15 3.41
C THR A 40 43.31 -31.13 2.78
N GLU A 41 42.78 -30.03 2.24
CA GLU A 41 43.49 -28.75 2.25
C GLU A 41 43.12 -28.01 3.53
N THR A 42 44.12 -27.83 4.39
CA THR A 42 44.14 -26.91 5.51
C THR A 42 43.93 -25.48 4.99
N GLU A 43 42.67 -25.09 4.75
CA GLU A 43 42.31 -23.68 4.77
C GLU A 43 42.29 -23.24 6.22
N THR A 44 43.35 -22.53 6.58
CA THR A 44 43.40 -21.56 7.67
C THR A 44 42.02 -20.95 7.89
N GLU A 45 41.46 -21.10 9.09
CA GLU A 45 40.46 -20.19 9.64
C GLU A 45 41.07 -18.78 9.61
N SER A 46 41.00 -18.10 8.47
CA SER A 46 41.07 -16.66 8.47
C SER A 46 39.81 -16.23 9.19
N SER A 47 39.97 -15.68 10.38
CA SER A 47 39.04 -14.74 10.97
C SER A 47 38.42 -13.90 9.85
N ARG A 48 37.20 -14.23 9.41
CA ARG A 48 36.36 -13.25 8.75
C ARG A 48 36.07 -12.26 9.86
N GLU A 49 36.89 -11.22 9.95
CA GLU A 49 36.56 -10.04 10.74
C GLU A 49 35.13 -9.68 10.36
N SER A 50 34.25 -9.60 11.35
CA SER A 50 32.94 -8.97 11.14
C SER A 50 33.22 -7.62 10.46
N PRO A 51 32.53 -7.28 9.36
CA PRO A 51 32.79 -6.03 8.66
C PRO A 51 32.76 -4.86 9.65
N ASP A 52 33.59 -3.84 9.40
CA ASP A 52 33.54 -2.58 10.15
C ASP A 52 32.05 -2.14 10.23
N PRO A 53 31.53 -1.75 11.40
CA PRO A 53 30.16 -1.25 11.52
C PRO A 53 29.80 -0.20 10.45
N THR A 54 30.78 0.60 10.03
CA THR A 54 30.64 1.57 8.94
C THR A 54 30.43 0.87 7.60
N ASP A 55 31.26 -0.11 7.26
CA ASP A 55 31.16 -0.89 6.01
C ASP A 55 29.84 -1.66 5.94
N ARG A 56 29.36 -2.19 7.08
CA ARG A 56 28.05 -2.85 7.19
C ARG A 56 26.91 -1.91 6.82
N ILE A 57 26.97 -0.65 7.28
CA ILE A 57 25.95 0.37 7.02
C ILE A 57 26.04 0.87 5.57
N THR A 58 27.23 1.24 5.10
CA THR A 58 27.41 1.81 3.77
C THR A 58 27.19 0.77 2.67
N GLY A 59 27.48 -0.50 2.94
CA GLY A 59 27.21 -1.62 2.03
C GLY A 59 25.82 -2.26 2.22
N ALA A 60 24.94 -1.67 3.04
CA ALA A 60 23.56 -2.14 3.13
C ALA A 60 22.78 -1.71 1.89
N GLU A 61 21.91 -2.59 1.41
CA GLU A 61 21.14 -2.40 0.18
C GLU A 61 19.67 -2.65 0.48
N ARG A 62 18.76 -2.00 -0.26
CA ARG A 62 17.34 -2.32 -0.15
C ARG A 62 17.06 -3.74 -0.63
N LEU A 63 16.05 -4.35 -0.03
CA LEU A 63 15.61 -5.71 -0.36
C LEU A 63 14.41 -5.67 -1.30
N SER A 64 14.44 -6.52 -2.32
CA SER A 64 13.34 -6.78 -3.26
C SER A 64 12.33 -7.77 -2.66
N VAL A 65 11.17 -7.94 -3.31
CA VAL A 65 10.20 -8.97 -2.85
C VAL A 65 10.78 -10.39 -2.92
N ARG A 66 11.76 -10.61 -3.80
CA ARG A 66 12.39 -11.91 -4.06
C ARG A 66 13.42 -12.29 -3.01
N ASP A 67 13.90 -11.33 -2.23
CA ASP A 67 14.77 -11.56 -1.08
C ASP A 67 14.00 -12.23 0.09
N PHE A 68 12.68 -12.38 -0.03
CA PHE A 68 11.82 -12.97 0.99
C PHE A 68 11.07 -14.21 0.46
N HIS A 69 10.90 -15.20 1.32
CA HIS A 69 9.77 -16.11 1.21
C HIS A 69 8.52 -15.38 1.70
N GLU A 70 7.34 -15.72 1.18
CA GLU A 70 6.05 -15.11 1.54
C GLU A 70 5.85 -14.98 3.07
N GLU A 71 6.02 -16.09 3.81
CA GLU A 71 5.93 -16.09 5.28
C GLU A 71 6.95 -15.15 5.97
N ASN A 72 8.15 -14.98 5.37
CA ASN A 72 9.18 -14.09 5.90
C ASN A 72 8.95 -12.62 5.51
N TYR A 73 8.25 -12.38 4.41
CA TYR A 73 7.93 -11.04 3.95
C TYR A 73 6.98 -10.38 4.94
N GLU A 74 5.91 -11.10 5.32
CA GLU A 74 4.95 -10.67 6.35
C GLU A 74 5.65 -10.36 7.67
N ILE A 75 6.45 -11.30 8.19
CA ILE A 75 7.19 -11.10 9.45
C ILE A 75 8.08 -9.85 9.38
N THR A 76 8.78 -9.65 8.26
CA THR A 76 9.73 -8.54 8.10
C THR A 76 9.03 -7.19 7.94
N HIS A 77 7.88 -7.12 7.25
CA HIS A 77 7.22 -5.84 6.98
C HIS A 77 6.14 -5.49 8.02
N ILE A 78 5.65 -6.48 8.77
CA ILE A 78 4.60 -6.30 9.79
C ILE A 78 5.18 -6.30 11.20
N HIS A 79 5.76 -7.42 11.64
CA HIS A 79 6.19 -7.55 13.04
C HIS A 79 7.45 -6.75 13.35
N ARG A 80 8.43 -6.79 12.45
CA ARG A 80 9.71 -6.12 12.66
C ARG A 80 9.62 -4.61 12.67
N ARG A 81 8.68 -4.00 11.94
CA ARG A 81 8.50 -2.54 11.94
C ARG A 81 8.15 -2.01 13.33
N LYS A 82 7.21 -2.64 14.04
CA LYS A 82 6.88 -2.28 15.42
C LYS A 82 8.09 -2.44 16.35
N GLU A 83 8.77 -3.57 16.26
CA GLU A 83 9.92 -3.88 17.11
C GLU A 83 11.09 -2.90 16.87
N ALA A 84 11.28 -2.45 15.63
CA ALA A 84 12.25 -1.41 15.29
C ALA A 84 11.89 -0.06 15.92
N VAL A 85 10.61 0.34 15.90
CA VAL A 85 10.14 1.56 16.62
C VAL A 85 10.35 1.42 18.12
N GLU A 86 9.99 0.30 18.73
CA GLU A 86 10.23 0.05 20.16
C GLU A 86 11.72 0.11 20.51
N THR A 87 12.59 -0.40 19.62
CA THR A 87 14.04 -0.35 19.79
C THR A 87 14.56 1.08 19.70
N LEU A 88 14.07 1.87 18.74
CA LEU A 88 14.41 3.28 18.61
C LEU A 88 14.02 4.08 19.88
N LEU A 89 12.81 3.85 20.39
CA LEU A 89 12.27 4.55 21.56
C LEU A 89 12.88 4.11 22.90
N LYS A 90 13.77 3.11 22.92
CA LYS A 90 14.59 2.80 24.11
C LYS A 90 15.76 3.76 24.28
N ASP A 91 16.19 4.46 23.23
CA ASP A 91 17.17 5.52 23.37
C ASP A 91 16.52 6.72 24.10
N PRO A 92 17.12 7.25 25.18
CA PRO A 92 16.53 8.32 25.97
C PRO A 92 16.31 9.63 25.22
N GLU A 93 17.17 9.99 24.25
CA GLU A 93 17.00 11.23 23.47
C GLU A 93 15.85 11.07 22.46
N ALA A 94 15.81 9.94 21.75
CA ALA A 94 14.69 9.63 20.84
C ALA A 94 13.34 9.55 21.59
N ASN A 95 13.33 8.92 22.77
CA ASN A 95 12.14 8.84 23.63
C ASN A 95 11.68 10.23 24.08
N SER A 96 12.62 11.07 24.53
CA SER A 96 12.31 12.41 25.02
C SER A 96 11.67 13.29 23.95
N VAL A 97 12.10 13.16 22.70
CA VAL A 97 11.49 13.89 21.57
C VAL A 97 10.09 13.33 21.27
N ALA A 98 9.98 12.02 21.08
CA ALA A 98 8.73 11.39 20.65
C ALA A 98 7.60 11.47 21.69
N ARG A 99 7.93 11.48 22.98
CA ARG A 99 6.97 11.52 24.11
C ARG A 99 6.08 12.78 24.11
N GLU A 100 6.63 13.88 23.61
CA GLU A 100 5.99 15.20 23.58
C GLU A 100 5.15 15.43 22.31
N TRP A 101 5.11 14.47 21.38
CA TRP A 101 4.31 14.60 20.18
C TRP A 101 2.83 14.36 20.45
N ILE A 102 1.98 14.99 19.63
CA ILE A 102 0.52 14.79 19.63
C ILE A 102 0.04 14.01 18.40
N ALA A 103 0.90 13.86 17.39
CA ALA A 103 0.66 13.13 16.15
C ALA A 103 1.97 12.52 15.62
N ASN A 104 1.91 11.54 14.72
CA ASN A 104 3.13 10.92 14.17
C ASN A 104 2.99 10.39 12.74
N PHE A 105 4.15 10.25 12.07
CA PHE A 105 4.36 9.48 10.85
C PHE A 105 5.55 8.53 11.04
N VAL A 106 5.45 7.31 10.48
CA VAL A 106 6.51 6.30 10.55
C VAL A 106 6.92 5.82 9.15
N GLY A 107 8.20 5.94 8.80
CA GLY A 107 8.80 5.31 7.61
C GLY A 107 9.59 4.06 7.98
N TYR A 108 9.51 2.99 7.18
CA TYR A 108 10.24 1.74 7.43
C TYR A 108 10.64 1.06 6.13
N GLU A 109 11.91 0.63 6.07
CA GLU A 109 12.44 -0.15 4.95
C GLU A 109 13.45 -1.19 5.47
N PRO A 110 13.25 -2.48 5.18
CA PRO A 110 14.26 -3.48 5.50
C PRO A 110 15.41 -3.40 4.50
N LEU A 111 16.63 -3.52 5.02
CA LEU A 111 17.86 -3.55 4.25
C LEU A 111 18.54 -4.91 4.37
N SER A 112 19.51 -5.15 3.49
CA SER A 112 20.49 -6.21 3.62
C SER A 112 21.34 -6.03 4.88
N ASN A 113 22.28 -6.95 5.13
CA ASN A 113 23.11 -6.95 6.33
C ASN A 113 22.32 -6.96 7.65
N HIS A 114 21.09 -7.47 7.61
CA HIS A 114 20.16 -7.54 8.74
C HIS A 114 19.88 -6.17 9.38
N LEU A 115 19.74 -5.12 8.58
CA LEU A 115 19.41 -3.79 9.07
C LEU A 115 17.94 -3.45 8.77
N ASP A 116 17.31 -2.78 9.72
CA ASP A 116 15.99 -2.19 9.57
C ASP A 116 16.15 -0.67 9.60
N ALA A 117 15.86 0.01 8.48
CA ALA A 117 15.84 1.46 8.42
C ALA A 117 14.48 1.98 8.88
N ILE A 118 14.49 2.83 9.90
CA ILE A 118 13.28 3.35 10.53
C ILE A 118 13.37 4.87 10.66
N SER A 119 12.25 5.54 10.44
CA SER A 119 12.06 6.94 10.76
C SER A 119 10.74 7.14 11.49
N ILE A 120 10.76 7.97 12.52
CA ILE A 120 9.56 8.49 13.18
C ILE A 120 9.61 10.01 13.14
N GLN A 121 8.48 10.66 12.90
CA GLN A 121 8.39 12.11 12.90
C GLN A 121 7.05 12.56 13.46
N GLY A 122 7.02 13.71 14.12
CA GLY A 122 5.81 14.23 14.73
C GLY A 122 5.99 15.66 15.23
N PRO A 123 4.90 16.42 15.37
CA PRO A 123 4.87 17.75 15.96
C PRO A 123 4.43 17.68 17.42
N THR A 124 4.78 18.70 18.17
CA THR A 124 4.30 18.88 19.56
C THR A 124 2.95 19.57 19.62
N ASP A 125 2.55 20.26 18.55
CA ASP A 125 1.33 21.06 18.49
C ASP A 125 0.94 21.40 17.04
N TYR A 126 -0.29 21.85 16.82
CA TYR A 126 -0.73 22.49 15.58
C TYR A 126 -1.32 23.87 15.86
N THR A 127 -0.94 24.86 15.06
CA THR A 127 -1.65 26.15 15.02
C THR A 127 -2.54 26.20 13.79
N VAL A 128 -3.79 26.63 13.99
CA VAL A 128 -4.78 26.77 12.92
C VAL A 128 -5.22 28.22 12.84
N GLU A 129 -5.07 28.83 11.67
CA GLU A 129 -5.59 30.17 11.36
C GLU A 129 -6.57 30.08 10.18
N GLY A 130 -7.56 30.97 10.13
CA GLY A 130 -8.56 30.98 9.06
C GLY A 130 -9.92 30.45 9.48
N GLY A 131 -10.67 29.94 8.49
CA GLY A 131 -12.00 29.39 8.66
C GLY A 131 -12.90 29.65 7.45
N THR A 132 -14.16 29.24 7.56
CA THR A 132 -15.15 29.31 6.48
C THR A 132 -15.35 30.71 5.88
N ASP A 133 -15.20 31.76 6.69
CA ASP A 133 -15.35 33.15 6.25
C ASP A 133 -14.15 33.66 5.43
N GLN A 134 -13.01 32.97 5.53
CA GLN A 134 -11.76 33.31 4.87
C GLN A 134 -11.47 32.39 3.67
N GLY A 135 -12.34 31.40 3.42
CA GLY A 135 -12.26 30.47 2.30
C GLY A 135 -11.43 29.22 2.56
N GLY A 136 -10.85 29.06 3.75
CA GLY A 136 -9.88 28.02 4.01
C GLY A 136 -9.14 28.18 5.33
N TRP A 137 -8.12 27.36 5.54
CA TRP A 137 -7.29 27.33 6.74
C TRP A 137 -5.80 27.37 6.38
N GLU A 138 -5.00 28.02 7.21
CA GLU A 138 -3.55 27.87 7.26
C GLU A 138 -3.19 27.09 8.51
N ILE A 139 -2.56 25.93 8.32
CA ILE A 139 -2.20 25.02 9.40
C ILE A 139 -0.69 24.99 9.53
N THR A 140 -0.19 25.02 10.76
CA THR A 140 1.23 24.88 11.06
C THR A 140 1.47 23.80 12.09
N ALA A 141 2.16 22.73 11.70
CA ALA A 141 2.71 21.74 12.62
C ALA A 141 3.94 22.33 13.33
N ARG A 142 3.88 22.46 14.65
CA ARG A 142 4.90 23.15 15.46
C ARG A 142 5.95 22.21 16.00
N ASN A 143 7.20 22.69 16.03
CA ASN A 143 8.36 21.97 16.54
C ASN A 143 8.46 20.52 16.01
N ARG A 144 8.07 20.32 14.75
CA ARG A 144 8.13 19.02 14.10
C ARG A 144 9.57 18.55 14.06
N GLN A 145 9.81 17.32 14.50
CA GLN A 145 11.12 16.69 14.43
C GLN A 145 11.06 15.33 13.76
N THR A 146 12.18 14.90 13.19
CA THR A 146 12.35 13.55 12.63
C THR A 146 13.50 12.85 13.34
N VAL A 147 13.27 11.60 13.74
CA VAL A 147 14.27 10.69 14.29
C VAL A 147 14.48 9.56 13.29
N PHE A 148 15.72 9.39 12.83
CA PHE A 148 16.14 8.30 11.96
C PHE A 148 16.97 7.30 12.75
N GLY A 149 16.71 6.00 12.56
CA GLY A 149 17.50 4.92 13.14
C GLY A 149 17.82 3.82 12.14
N LEU A 150 18.96 3.16 12.33
CA LEU A 150 19.23 1.84 11.77
C LEU A 150 19.27 0.83 12.93
N VAL A 151 18.39 -0.17 12.87
CA VAL A 151 18.29 -1.22 13.89
C VAL A 151 18.91 -2.50 13.36
N ASP A 152 19.81 -3.12 14.13
CA ASP A 152 20.27 -4.48 13.88
C ASP A 152 19.14 -5.47 14.17
N ARG A 153 18.62 -6.11 13.12
CA ARG A 153 17.51 -7.05 13.19
C ARG A 153 17.79 -8.26 14.07
N GLN A 154 19.06 -8.67 14.18
CA GLN A 154 19.43 -9.87 14.92
C GLN A 154 19.48 -9.64 16.43
N HIS A 155 19.88 -8.44 16.85
CA HIS A 155 20.16 -8.11 18.25
C HIS A 155 19.19 -7.09 18.84
N ASN A 156 18.38 -6.42 18.00
CA ASN A 156 17.54 -5.29 18.38
C ASN A 156 18.35 -4.16 19.04
N GLU A 157 19.42 -3.75 18.37
CA GLU A 157 20.33 -2.70 18.81
C GLU A 157 20.40 -1.58 17.77
N LEU A 158 20.46 -0.33 18.22
CA LEU A 158 20.68 0.81 17.33
C LEU A 158 22.15 0.83 16.89
N VAL A 159 22.37 0.81 15.57
CA VAL A 159 23.71 0.90 14.97
C VAL A 159 23.98 2.26 14.31
N ALA A 160 22.93 3.07 14.14
CA ALA A 160 23.02 4.47 13.73
C ALA A 160 21.79 5.24 14.24
N LEU A 161 21.97 6.51 14.59
CA LEU A 161 20.91 7.37 15.12
C LEU A 161 21.14 8.83 14.69
N ASN A 162 20.08 9.48 14.21
CA ASN A 162 20.09 10.91 13.86
C ASN A 162 18.77 11.55 14.28
N ILE A 163 18.82 12.71 14.96
CA ILE A 163 17.65 13.50 15.34
C ILE A 163 17.78 14.87 14.69
N SER A 164 16.75 15.29 13.94
CA SER A 164 16.74 16.61 13.31
C SER A 164 16.50 17.74 14.31
N ASP A 165 16.90 18.96 13.97
CA ASP A 165 16.44 20.15 14.66
C ASP A 165 14.90 20.30 14.53
N PRO A 166 14.22 20.91 15.51
CA PRO A 166 12.80 21.22 15.41
C PRO A 166 12.54 22.29 14.35
N ILE A 167 11.51 22.06 13.53
CA ILE A 167 11.06 23.01 12.51
C ILE A 167 9.54 23.17 12.57
N ASP A 168 9.07 24.35 12.19
CA ASP A 168 7.65 24.55 11.89
C ASP A 168 7.40 24.25 10.42
N VAL A 169 6.32 23.53 10.14
CA VAL A 169 5.91 23.19 8.77
C VAL A 169 4.47 23.60 8.56
N SER A 170 4.22 24.42 7.53
CA SER A 170 2.90 25.01 7.25
C SER A 170 2.36 24.59 5.90
N TRP A 171 1.05 24.47 5.80
CA TRP A 171 0.31 24.26 4.55
C TRP A 171 -1.05 24.96 4.60
N GLN A 172 -1.72 25.03 3.45
CA GLN A 172 -3.00 25.71 3.29
C GLN A 172 -4.02 24.76 2.70
N GLU A 173 -5.24 24.85 3.22
CA GLU A 173 -6.44 24.17 2.72
C GLU A 173 -7.38 25.25 2.18
N GLU A 174 -7.65 25.26 0.88
CA GLU A 174 -8.50 26.25 0.22
C GLU A 174 -9.69 25.54 -0.45
N TYR A 175 -10.89 26.12 -0.31
CA TYR A 175 -12.12 25.48 -0.73
C TYR A 175 -13.01 26.39 -1.56
N SER A 176 -13.76 25.77 -2.49
CA SER A 176 -14.84 26.41 -3.23
C SER A 176 -16.05 26.73 -2.33
N ASP A 177 -16.94 27.60 -2.80
CA ASP A 177 -18.16 27.95 -2.07
C ASP A 177 -19.06 26.73 -1.78
N ALA A 178 -19.06 25.73 -2.67
CA ALA A 178 -19.83 24.50 -2.51
C ALA A 178 -19.25 23.61 -1.40
N GLU A 179 -17.93 23.43 -1.38
CA GLU A 179 -17.23 22.70 -0.31
C GLU A 179 -17.41 23.41 1.04
N LEU A 180 -17.29 24.74 1.07
CA LEU A 180 -17.55 25.53 2.27
C LEU A 180 -19.00 25.41 2.76
N GLN A 181 -19.96 25.19 1.87
CA GLN A 181 -21.35 24.92 2.27
C GLN A 181 -21.47 23.56 2.96
N ARG A 182 -20.79 22.52 2.46
CA ARG A 182 -20.72 21.19 3.11
C ARG A 182 -20.08 21.29 4.50
N VAL A 183 -19.00 22.06 4.62
CA VAL A 183 -18.35 22.37 5.92
C VAL A 183 -19.33 23.03 6.89
N ARG A 184 -20.11 24.02 6.45
CA ARG A 184 -21.11 24.69 7.30
C ARG A 184 -22.19 23.73 7.78
N VAL A 185 -22.70 22.86 6.91
CA VAL A 185 -23.70 21.85 7.28
C VAL A 185 -23.18 20.93 8.39
N MET A 186 -21.94 20.44 8.26
CA MET A 186 -21.35 19.59 9.30
C MET A 186 -21.10 20.37 10.60
N ARG A 187 -20.57 21.60 10.53
CA ARG A 187 -20.29 22.47 11.69
C ARG A 187 -21.57 22.91 12.43
N ASP A 188 -22.70 23.00 11.75
CA ASP A 188 -23.99 23.34 12.36
C ASP A 188 -24.59 22.17 13.18
N HIS A 189 -24.02 20.96 13.07
CA HIS A 189 -24.45 19.81 13.86
C HIS A 189 -24.06 19.98 15.35
N PRO A 190 -24.97 19.78 16.32
CA PRO A 190 -24.71 20.02 17.74
C PRO A 190 -23.48 19.28 18.30
N ASP A 191 -23.29 18.02 17.89
CA ASP A 191 -22.17 17.20 18.37
C ASP A 191 -20.82 17.72 17.83
N VAL A 192 -20.81 18.30 16.62
CA VAL A 192 -19.61 18.95 16.07
C VAL A 192 -19.33 20.27 16.80
N GLN A 193 -20.36 21.05 17.14
CA GLN A 193 -20.20 22.25 17.97
C GLN A 193 -19.68 21.92 19.37
N GLU A 194 -20.02 20.76 19.94
CA GLU A 194 -19.43 20.28 21.20
C GLU A 194 -17.96 19.89 21.01
N PHE A 195 -17.63 19.19 19.92
CA PHE A 195 -16.26 18.81 19.58
C PHE A 195 -15.32 20.03 19.42
N GLU A 196 -15.79 21.11 18.80
CA GLU A 196 -15.01 22.33 18.54
C GLU A 196 -14.81 23.26 19.74
N GLN A 197 -15.61 23.14 20.82
CA GLN A 197 -15.67 24.17 21.89
C GLN A 197 -14.32 24.51 22.54
N ASP A 198 -13.45 23.52 22.67
CA ASP A 198 -12.14 23.64 23.33
C ASP A 198 -10.98 23.22 22.42
N ARG A 199 -11.19 23.23 21.09
CA ARG A 199 -10.20 22.75 20.11
C ARG A 199 -10.06 23.73 18.95
N ASP A 200 -8.82 23.93 18.51
CA ASP A 200 -8.57 24.51 17.20
C ASP A 200 -8.89 23.45 16.14
N THR A 201 -9.73 23.79 15.15
CA THR A 201 -10.20 22.85 14.14
C THR A 201 -10.02 23.31 12.70
N TRP A 202 -9.71 22.37 11.82
CA TRP A 202 -9.67 22.58 10.38
C TRP A 202 -10.35 21.44 9.64
N ALA A 203 -10.90 21.76 8.46
CA ALA A 203 -11.59 20.79 7.61
C ALA A 203 -10.66 20.28 6.51
N VAL A 204 -10.80 19.01 6.15
CA VAL A 204 -10.11 18.35 5.05
C VAL A 204 -11.08 17.47 4.27
N PHE A 205 -11.16 17.68 2.95
CA PHE A 205 -11.74 16.70 2.03
C PHE A 205 -10.61 15.78 1.56
N LYS A 206 -10.59 14.55 2.09
CA LYS A 206 -9.54 13.57 1.73
C LYS A 206 -9.86 12.82 0.46
N VAL A 207 -11.09 12.79 -0.01
CA VAL A 207 -11.47 11.97 -1.17
C VAL A 207 -12.54 12.73 -1.94
N ALA A 208 -12.40 12.77 -3.27
CA ALA A 208 -13.42 13.28 -4.17
C ALA A 208 -14.69 12.40 -4.12
N GLU A 209 -15.86 13.00 -4.21
CA GLU A 209 -17.13 12.24 -4.14
C GLU A 209 -17.26 11.21 -5.28
N GLU A 210 -16.72 11.51 -6.46
CA GLU A 210 -16.78 10.68 -7.67
C GLU A 210 -16.16 9.30 -7.48
N ILE A 211 -15.24 9.17 -6.51
CA ILE A 211 -14.51 7.93 -6.21
C ILE A 211 -14.91 7.33 -4.86
N PHE A 212 -16.04 7.74 -4.29
CA PHE A 212 -16.50 7.30 -2.97
C PHE A 212 -17.94 6.81 -2.98
N ALA A 213 -18.15 5.53 -2.62
CA ALA A 213 -19.47 4.95 -2.42
C ALA A 213 -19.78 4.73 -0.93
N TRP A 214 -21.04 4.87 -0.54
CA TRP A 214 -21.50 4.73 0.84
C TRP A 214 -22.80 3.93 0.93
N LYS A 215 -22.73 2.78 1.60
CA LYS A 215 -23.84 1.82 1.77
C LYS A 215 -24.50 1.52 0.42
N ASP A 216 -25.81 1.72 0.33
CA ASP A 216 -26.63 1.50 -0.86
C ASP A 216 -26.60 2.67 -1.85
N ARG A 217 -25.77 3.69 -1.62
CA ARG A 217 -25.57 4.79 -2.57
C ARG A 217 -24.38 4.51 -3.49
N PRO A 218 -24.55 4.69 -4.82
CA PRO A 218 -23.44 4.69 -5.78
C PRO A 218 -22.36 5.71 -5.42
N HIS A 219 -21.17 5.55 -6.02
CA HIS A 219 -20.17 6.62 -5.95
C HIS A 219 -20.65 7.89 -6.66
N GLY A 220 -20.10 9.04 -6.28
CA GLY A 220 -20.53 10.37 -6.75
C GLY A 220 -21.70 10.98 -5.97
N GLU A 221 -22.41 10.21 -5.14
CA GLU A 221 -23.58 10.73 -4.39
C GLU A 221 -23.25 11.22 -2.97
N VAL A 222 -22.11 10.79 -2.41
CA VAL A 222 -21.72 11.12 -1.03
C VAL A 222 -20.31 11.69 -1.02
N SER A 223 -20.09 12.73 -0.20
CA SER A 223 -18.77 13.31 0.05
C SER A 223 -18.35 13.04 1.50
N SER A 224 -17.08 12.69 1.71
CA SER A 224 -16.51 12.51 3.05
C SER A 224 -15.75 13.77 3.48
N LEU A 225 -16.11 14.28 4.66
CA LEU A 225 -15.48 15.45 5.27
C LEU A 225 -14.87 15.09 6.62
N ILE A 226 -13.61 15.45 6.82
CA ILE A 226 -12.88 15.25 8.07
C ILE A 226 -12.64 16.60 8.74
N PHE A 227 -13.07 16.77 9.99
CA PHE A 227 -12.69 17.87 10.86
C PHE A 227 -11.65 17.38 11.86
N TYR A 228 -10.43 17.85 11.74
CA TYR A 228 -9.41 17.64 12.77
C TYR A 228 -9.62 18.61 13.92
N GLY A 229 -9.36 18.14 15.14
CA GLY A 229 -9.35 18.94 16.35
C GLY A 229 -8.08 18.71 17.16
N VAL A 230 -7.38 19.81 17.45
CA VAL A 230 -6.16 19.82 18.27
C VAL A 230 -6.53 19.78 19.75
N GLY A 231 -6.13 18.71 20.44
CA GLY A 231 -6.24 18.58 21.90
C GLY A 231 -4.92 18.93 22.61
N ASP A 232 -4.91 18.79 23.94
CA ASP A 232 -3.73 19.08 24.76
C ASP A 232 -2.55 18.11 24.51
N ASP A 233 -2.83 16.83 24.26
CA ASP A 233 -1.82 15.77 24.11
C ASP A 233 -2.07 14.80 22.93
N GLU A 234 -3.05 15.12 22.10
CA GLU A 234 -3.50 14.31 20.96
C GLU A 234 -4.18 15.14 19.86
N VAL A 235 -4.41 14.50 18.73
CA VAL A 235 -5.28 15.01 17.67
C VAL A 235 -6.44 14.03 17.50
N SER A 236 -7.65 14.56 17.38
CA SER A 236 -8.88 13.79 17.16
C SER A 236 -9.56 14.27 15.89
N VAL A 237 -10.52 13.50 15.36
CA VAL A 237 -11.32 13.92 14.20
C VAL A 237 -12.81 13.69 14.42
N ALA A 238 -13.61 14.53 13.77
CA ALA A 238 -14.98 14.22 13.40
C ALA A 238 -15.04 13.89 11.90
N VAL A 239 -15.74 12.82 11.52
CA VAL A 239 -15.89 12.35 10.14
C VAL A 239 -17.36 12.41 9.76
N GLY A 240 -17.68 13.28 8.83
CA GLY A 240 -19.02 13.46 8.28
C GLY A 240 -19.14 12.83 6.90
N TYR A 241 -20.28 12.21 6.64
CA TYR A 241 -20.69 11.78 5.31
C TYR A 241 -21.87 12.64 4.88
N LEU A 242 -21.72 13.35 3.76
CA LEU A 242 -22.74 14.27 3.27
C LEU A 242 -23.32 13.76 1.96
N ASP A 243 -24.64 13.63 1.87
CA ASP A 243 -25.35 13.45 0.60
C ASP A 243 -25.22 14.75 -0.21
N VAL A 244 -24.67 14.62 -1.42
CA VAL A 244 -24.37 15.75 -2.32
C VAL A 244 -25.18 15.70 -3.61
N THR A 245 -26.22 14.87 -3.67
CA THR A 245 -27.11 14.77 -4.84
C THR A 245 -27.85 16.08 -5.15
N ASP A 246 -28.08 16.93 -4.14
CA ASP A 246 -28.43 18.35 -4.29
C ASP A 246 -27.25 19.23 -3.81
N PRO A 247 -26.37 19.69 -4.72
CA PRO A 247 -25.21 20.50 -4.35
C PRO A 247 -25.55 21.80 -3.62
N GLU A 248 -26.77 22.33 -3.79
CA GLU A 248 -27.19 23.56 -3.11
C GLU A 248 -27.66 23.29 -1.66
N ASN A 249 -28.08 22.05 -1.36
CA ASN A 249 -28.63 21.65 -0.07
C ASN A 249 -28.05 20.28 0.38
N PRO A 250 -26.73 20.18 0.63
CA PRO A 250 -26.15 18.94 1.10
C PRO A 250 -26.69 18.56 2.49
N GLU A 251 -26.87 17.27 2.74
CA GLU A 251 -27.37 16.75 4.01
C GLU A 251 -26.33 15.84 4.69
N LEU A 252 -26.05 16.09 5.96
CA LEU A 252 -25.21 15.18 6.77
C LEU A 252 -25.99 13.89 7.04
N VAL A 253 -25.57 12.78 6.43
CA VAL A 253 -26.23 11.48 6.56
C VAL A 253 -25.66 10.62 7.69
N ASP A 254 -24.41 10.87 8.07
CA ASP A 254 -23.72 10.11 9.12
C ASP A 254 -22.54 10.91 9.69
N LEU A 255 -22.23 10.68 10.97
CA LEU A 255 -21.21 11.43 11.72
C LEU A 255 -20.53 10.51 12.75
N HIS A 256 -19.20 10.52 12.75
CA HIS A 256 -18.38 9.74 13.65
C HIS A 256 -17.30 10.58 14.29
N PHE A 257 -16.85 10.19 15.48
CA PHE A 257 -15.69 10.79 16.15
C PHE A 257 -14.62 9.71 16.35
N VAL A 258 -13.37 10.08 16.15
CA VAL A 258 -12.21 9.19 16.25
C VAL A 258 -11.10 9.94 16.99
N GLU A 259 -10.68 9.38 18.11
CA GLU A 259 -9.58 9.85 18.96
C GLU A 259 -8.31 9.06 18.62
N ASP A 260 -8.44 7.74 18.44
CA ASP A 260 -7.31 6.87 18.10
C ASP A 260 -7.16 6.70 16.58
N PHE A 261 -6.19 7.39 15.95
CA PHE A 261 -5.89 7.21 14.51
C PHE A 261 -5.09 5.94 14.23
N VAL A 262 -4.31 5.47 15.20
CA VAL A 262 -3.42 4.30 15.07
C VAL A 262 -3.47 3.52 16.39
N ARG A 263 -3.39 2.19 16.37
CA ARG A 263 -3.47 1.38 17.60
C ARG A 263 -2.27 1.53 18.54
N TYR A 264 -1.11 1.89 17.98
CA TYR A 264 0.13 2.08 18.72
C TYR A 264 0.78 3.39 18.30
N PRO A 265 0.24 4.55 18.73
CA PRO A 265 0.84 5.83 18.42
C PRO A 265 2.25 5.91 19.01
N VAL A 266 3.19 6.46 18.24
CA VAL A 266 4.61 6.58 18.63
C VAL A 266 4.76 7.33 19.94
N GLN A 267 4.01 8.41 20.14
CA GLN A 267 4.01 9.22 21.36
C GLN A 267 3.55 8.42 22.58
N GLU A 268 2.52 7.58 22.43
CA GLU A 268 2.04 6.73 23.52
C GLU A 268 3.03 5.60 23.84
N MET A 269 3.60 4.98 22.80
CA MET A 269 4.66 3.99 22.97
C MET A 269 5.85 4.60 23.72
N ALA A 270 6.26 5.82 23.36
CA ALA A 270 7.35 6.53 24.03
C ALA A 270 7.01 6.78 25.51
N ARG A 271 5.77 7.18 25.83
CA ARG A 271 5.29 7.38 27.21
C ARG A 271 5.36 6.10 28.05
N GLN A 272 5.10 4.94 27.44
CA GLN A 272 5.05 3.62 28.10
C GLN A 272 6.41 2.93 28.22
N ILE A 273 7.34 3.19 27.30
CA ILE A 273 8.69 2.61 27.31
C ILE A 273 9.54 3.30 28.38
N VAL A 274 10.25 2.49 29.17
CA VAL A 274 11.31 2.97 30.06
C VAL A 274 12.60 3.02 29.24
N PRO A 275 13.15 4.22 28.97
CA PRO A 275 14.37 4.35 28.18
C PRO A 275 15.59 3.81 28.95
N ALA A 276 16.66 3.52 28.21
CA ALA A 276 17.96 3.17 28.78
C ALA A 276 18.57 4.36 29.56
N ASP A 277 19.55 4.06 30.41
CA ASP A 277 20.21 5.09 31.24
C ASP A 277 21.09 6.06 30.43
N GLN A 278 21.54 5.64 29.25
CA GLN A 278 22.46 6.39 28.39
C GLN A 278 21.97 6.36 26.95
N THR A 279 22.17 7.48 26.25
CA THR A 279 21.92 7.58 24.81
C THR A 279 23.09 7.02 24.03
N VAL A 280 22.78 6.41 22.88
CA VAL A 280 23.78 6.06 21.87
C VAL A 280 24.03 7.20 20.88
N LEU A 281 23.26 8.29 20.96
CA LEU A 281 23.41 9.45 20.09
C LEU A 281 24.81 10.04 20.21
N GLY A 282 25.53 10.11 19.09
CA GLY A 282 26.92 10.55 19.04
C GLY A 282 27.95 9.48 19.43
N GLU A 283 27.51 8.32 19.95
CA GLU A 283 28.34 7.12 20.08
C GLU A 283 28.29 6.25 18.83
N VAL A 284 27.10 6.11 18.23
CA VAL A 284 26.89 5.52 16.91
C VAL A 284 26.90 6.58 15.81
N PRO A 285 27.24 6.23 14.55
CA PRO A 285 27.19 7.18 13.45
C PRO A 285 25.76 7.71 13.20
N ALA A 286 25.69 8.87 12.53
CA ALA A 286 24.42 9.35 11.98
C ALA A 286 23.95 8.44 10.83
N VAL A 287 22.63 8.30 10.67
CA VAL A 287 22.05 7.51 9.57
C VAL A 287 22.38 8.17 8.23
N PRO A 288 23.12 7.50 7.32
CA PRO A 288 23.43 8.03 5.99
C PRO A 288 22.15 8.31 5.21
N ILE A 289 22.15 9.38 4.42
CA ILE A 289 20.97 9.81 3.67
C ILE A 289 20.46 8.67 2.80
N GLU A 290 21.33 7.97 2.09
CA GLU A 290 21.03 6.86 1.18
C GLU A 290 20.25 5.71 1.87
N GLN A 291 20.51 5.48 3.16
CA GLN A 291 19.91 4.40 3.95
C GLN A 291 18.64 4.81 4.71
N ARG A 292 18.24 6.10 4.66
CA ARG A 292 16.98 6.56 5.27
C ARG A 292 15.78 6.08 4.44
N PRO A 293 14.64 5.78 5.08
CA PRO A 293 13.40 5.52 4.36
C PRO A 293 13.04 6.66 3.40
N LEU A 294 12.56 6.36 2.18
CA LEU A 294 12.24 7.42 1.20
C LEU A 294 11.01 8.24 1.60
N LYS A 295 10.14 7.65 2.42
CA LYS A 295 8.91 8.29 2.86
C LYS A 295 9.14 9.50 3.76
N THR A 296 10.34 9.73 4.28
CA THR A 296 10.56 10.78 5.28
C THR A 296 11.79 11.60 4.97
N ALA A 297 11.64 12.92 4.94
CA ALA A 297 12.71 13.90 4.89
C ALA A 297 12.70 14.79 6.15
N GLU A 298 13.83 15.44 6.39
CA GLU A 298 14.00 16.34 7.54
C GLU A 298 13.10 17.58 7.47
N ASP A 299 12.67 17.97 6.28
CA ASP A 299 11.88 19.18 6.01
C ASP A 299 10.36 18.95 6.00
N GLY A 300 9.90 17.73 6.30
CA GLY A 300 8.46 17.42 6.39
C GLY A 300 7.83 16.95 5.08
N PHE A 301 8.66 16.51 4.12
CA PHE A 301 8.20 15.96 2.84
C PHE A 301 8.75 14.55 2.60
N HIS A 302 8.38 13.98 1.46
CA HIS A 302 9.13 12.87 0.88
C HIS A 302 10.56 13.28 0.55
N ARG A 303 11.45 12.29 0.42
CA ARG A 303 12.71 12.52 -0.27
C ARG A 303 12.44 12.80 -1.76
N PHE A 304 13.39 13.37 -2.49
CA PHE A 304 13.24 13.60 -3.95
C PHE A 304 14.54 13.33 -4.72
N ASP A 305 15.56 12.84 -4.03
CA ASP A 305 16.90 12.65 -4.59
C ASP A 305 17.05 11.39 -5.46
N LEU A 306 16.00 10.56 -5.57
CA LEU A 306 15.98 9.32 -6.36
C LEU A 306 15.00 9.36 -7.53
N LEU A 307 14.59 10.55 -7.99
CA LEU A 307 13.74 10.68 -9.18
C LEU A 307 14.48 10.09 -10.41
N PRO A 308 13.91 9.09 -11.09
CA PRO A 308 14.52 8.54 -12.30
C PRO A 308 14.40 9.51 -13.48
N GLU A 309 15.25 9.31 -14.49
CA GLU A 309 15.04 9.89 -15.82
C GLU A 309 13.76 9.31 -16.45
N GLU A 310 13.05 10.08 -17.28
CA GLU A 310 11.79 9.67 -17.95
C GLU A 310 11.97 8.45 -18.88
N SER A 311 13.20 8.20 -19.34
CA SER A 311 13.58 7.05 -20.15
C SER A 311 14.97 6.57 -19.76
N PHE A 312 15.17 5.25 -19.65
CA PHE A 312 16.49 4.67 -19.40
C PHE A 312 16.59 3.21 -19.85
N GLU A 313 17.84 2.74 -19.96
CA GLU A 313 18.17 1.34 -20.21
C GLU A 313 18.92 0.75 -19.01
N GLN A 314 18.48 -0.40 -18.51
CA GLN A 314 19.16 -1.14 -17.45
C GLN A 314 18.74 -2.61 -17.46
N ASP A 315 19.68 -3.53 -17.22
CA ASP A 315 19.39 -4.95 -17.04
C ASP A 315 18.56 -5.54 -18.20
N ASN A 316 18.91 -5.13 -19.43
CA ASN A 316 18.23 -5.47 -20.70
C ASN A 316 16.83 -4.87 -20.89
N TRP A 317 16.34 -4.11 -19.93
CA TRP A 317 15.10 -3.34 -20.05
C TRP A 317 15.38 -1.97 -20.64
N GLN A 318 14.55 -1.55 -21.57
CA GLN A 318 14.35 -0.16 -21.92
C GLN A 318 12.98 0.25 -21.39
N ILE A 319 12.98 1.17 -20.43
CA ILE A 319 11.75 1.67 -19.80
C ILE A 319 11.60 3.14 -20.16
N GLU A 320 10.41 3.51 -20.61
CA GLU A 320 9.93 4.90 -20.62
C GLU A 320 8.75 4.99 -19.67
N TRP A 321 8.60 6.13 -18.97
CA TRP A 321 7.46 6.34 -18.08
C TRP A 321 6.92 7.75 -18.17
N GLU A 322 5.61 7.86 -18.00
CA GLU A 322 4.89 9.13 -17.91
C GLU A 322 4.35 9.33 -16.49
N PRO A 323 4.37 10.57 -15.97
CA PRO A 323 3.73 10.87 -14.70
C PRO A 323 2.22 10.53 -14.76
N PRO A 324 1.58 10.33 -13.60
CA PRO A 324 0.16 10.03 -13.52
C PRO A 324 -0.70 11.12 -14.15
N GLU A 325 -1.23 10.90 -15.35
CA GLU A 325 -2.20 11.83 -15.95
C GLU A 325 -3.58 11.57 -15.34
N THR A 326 -4.07 10.35 -15.49
CA THR A 326 -5.43 9.95 -15.09
C THR A 326 -5.47 8.68 -14.24
N MET A 327 -4.61 7.69 -14.50
CA MET A 327 -4.69 6.36 -13.87
C MET A 327 -3.32 5.79 -13.57
N GLY A 328 -2.62 6.41 -12.62
CA GLY A 328 -1.30 5.99 -12.17
C GLY A 328 -0.20 6.32 -13.16
N VAL A 329 1.04 6.00 -12.80
CA VAL A 329 2.20 6.13 -13.69
C VAL A 329 2.02 5.15 -14.85
N THR A 330 2.23 5.64 -16.07
CA THR A 330 2.22 4.80 -17.28
C THR A 330 3.64 4.35 -17.56
N PHE A 331 3.85 3.04 -17.73
CA PHE A 331 5.13 2.48 -18.17
C PHE A 331 5.03 1.94 -19.58
N TYR A 332 6.08 2.16 -20.36
CA TYR A 332 6.34 1.54 -21.66
C TYR A 332 7.59 0.67 -21.50
N GLY A 333 7.55 -0.58 -21.97
CA GLY A 333 8.59 -1.56 -21.63
C GLY A 333 8.98 -2.48 -22.76
N ASP A 334 10.27 -2.41 -23.11
CA ASP A 334 10.94 -3.34 -24.00
C ASP A 334 11.98 -4.15 -23.23
N TYR A 335 12.14 -5.42 -23.59
CA TYR A 335 13.18 -6.31 -23.07
C TYR A 335 14.02 -6.85 -24.23
N ASN A 336 15.35 -6.72 -24.15
CA ASN A 336 16.26 -7.06 -25.26
C ASN A 336 15.87 -6.41 -26.60
N GLY A 337 15.39 -5.16 -26.55
CA GLY A 337 15.03 -4.36 -27.72
C GLY A 337 13.75 -4.82 -28.45
N ARG A 338 12.90 -5.60 -27.77
CA ARG A 338 11.59 -6.03 -28.27
C ARG A 338 10.50 -5.68 -27.26
N PRO A 339 9.29 -5.33 -27.71
CA PRO A 339 8.22 -4.91 -26.83
C PRO A 339 7.75 -6.06 -25.93
N VAL A 340 7.39 -5.73 -24.69
CA VAL A 340 6.74 -6.64 -23.74
C VAL A 340 5.33 -6.17 -23.44
N PHE A 341 5.19 -4.89 -23.09
CA PHE A 341 3.91 -4.22 -22.95
C PHE A 341 4.03 -2.84 -23.58
N ARG A 342 2.98 -2.42 -24.28
CA ARG A 342 2.92 -1.07 -24.82
C ARG A 342 2.68 -0.09 -23.68
N THR A 343 1.74 -0.40 -22.80
CA THR A 343 1.46 0.39 -21.59
C THR A 343 1.21 -0.54 -20.41
N MET A 344 1.66 -0.14 -19.22
CA MET A 344 1.33 -0.78 -17.95
C MET A 344 1.11 0.29 -16.88
N ASN A 345 -0.05 0.24 -16.23
CA ASN A 345 -0.51 1.27 -15.31
C ASN A 345 -1.19 0.64 -14.08
N ALA A 346 -1.06 1.28 -12.92
CA ALA A 346 -1.93 1.00 -11.78
C ALA A 346 -3.20 1.83 -11.88
N MET A 347 -4.29 1.18 -12.29
CA MET A 347 -5.52 1.84 -12.71
C MET A 347 -6.31 2.39 -11.52
N ALA A 348 -6.58 1.53 -10.52
CA ALA A 348 -7.28 1.92 -9.31
C ALA A 348 -6.95 0.99 -8.14
N THR A 349 -7.16 1.46 -6.91
CA THR A 349 -7.10 0.63 -5.70
C THR A 349 -8.41 0.71 -4.91
N PRO A 350 -9.41 -0.14 -5.21
CA PRO A 350 -10.64 -0.19 -4.44
C PRO A 350 -10.41 -0.68 -3.01
N THR A 351 -10.91 0.04 -2.02
CA THR A 351 -10.87 -0.37 -0.60
C THR A 351 -12.27 -0.46 -0.01
N GLY A 352 -12.73 -1.68 0.19
CA GLY A 352 -14.03 -1.98 0.75
C GLY A 352 -14.01 -2.14 2.27
N TYR A 353 -14.97 -1.54 2.96
CA TYR A 353 -15.11 -1.62 4.41
C TYR A 353 -16.42 -2.29 4.83
N ASN A 354 -16.35 -3.11 5.87
CA ASN A 354 -17.49 -3.86 6.43
C ASN A 354 -18.27 -4.65 5.36
N LEU A 355 -17.54 -5.45 4.58
CA LEU A 355 -18.09 -6.35 3.58
C LEU A 355 -18.81 -7.53 4.25
N PRO A 356 -19.86 -8.09 3.62
CA PRO A 356 -20.41 -9.36 4.05
C PRO A 356 -19.35 -10.47 3.94
N PRO A 357 -19.49 -11.61 4.65
CA PRO A 357 -18.57 -12.74 4.51
C PRO A 357 -18.40 -13.16 3.04
N ARG A 358 -17.17 -13.46 2.59
CA ARG A 358 -16.89 -13.76 1.17
C ARG A 358 -17.71 -14.95 0.63
N GLU A 359 -17.93 -15.98 1.45
CA GLU A 359 -18.71 -17.19 1.09
C GLU A 359 -18.29 -17.89 -0.22
N GLY A 360 -17.02 -17.73 -0.63
CA GLY A 360 -16.49 -18.31 -1.87
C GLY A 360 -16.87 -17.55 -3.14
N ARG A 361 -17.42 -16.34 -3.02
CA ARG A 361 -17.60 -15.41 -4.14
C ARG A 361 -16.24 -14.87 -4.62
N ASN A 362 -16.14 -14.56 -5.90
CA ASN A 362 -15.03 -13.81 -6.49
C ASN A 362 -15.15 -12.32 -6.18
N THR A 363 -14.18 -11.49 -6.57
CA THR A 363 -14.20 -10.08 -6.16
C THR A 363 -15.37 -9.29 -6.74
N VAL A 364 -15.80 -9.57 -7.98
CA VAL A 364 -16.95 -8.86 -8.58
C VAL A 364 -18.25 -9.21 -7.88
N ASP A 365 -18.56 -10.50 -7.69
CA ASP A 365 -19.79 -10.96 -7.04
C ASP A 365 -19.79 -10.63 -5.54
N TRP A 366 -18.60 -10.45 -4.96
CA TRP A 366 -18.45 -10.07 -3.58
C TRP A 366 -18.62 -8.57 -3.37
N PHE A 367 -17.97 -7.71 -4.15
CA PHE A 367 -18.07 -6.24 -3.97
C PHE A 367 -19.35 -5.67 -4.60
N PHE A 368 -19.77 -6.20 -5.76
CA PHE A 368 -20.87 -5.69 -6.62
C PHE A 368 -21.81 -6.83 -7.05
N PRO A 369 -22.57 -7.42 -6.11
CA PRO A 369 -23.37 -8.63 -6.37
C PRO A 369 -24.47 -8.47 -7.42
N ASP A 370 -24.92 -7.23 -7.67
CA ASP A 370 -25.93 -6.93 -8.69
C ASP A 370 -25.31 -6.53 -10.05
N HIS A 371 -23.97 -6.56 -10.17
CA HIS A 371 -23.20 -6.11 -11.34
C HIS A 371 -23.51 -4.67 -11.77
N GLU A 372 -23.66 -3.81 -10.76
CA GLU A 372 -23.89 -2.36 -10.87
C GLU A 372 -22.89 -1.63 -9.95
N PRO A 373 -22.63 -0.32 -10.13
CA PRO A 373 -21.72 0.48 -9.27
C PRO A 373 -22.31 0.77 -7.88
N VAL A 374 -22.85 -0.26 -7.23
CA VAL A 374 -23.43 -0.23 -5.89
C VAL A 374 -22.66 -1.22 -5.02
N PHE A 375 -21.91 -0.67 -4.05
CA PHE A 375 -21.07 -1.46 -3.18
C PHE A 375 -21.88 -2.21 -2.11
N THR A 376 -21.56 -3.48 -1.85
CA THR A 376 -22.32 -4.28 -0.88
C THR A 376 -21.94 -4.02 0.59
N GLY A 377 -20.79 -3.38 0.85
CA GLY A 377 -20.31 -3.07 2.19
C GLY A 377 -20.80 -1.72 2.72
N HIS A 378 -20.15 -1.19 3.75
CA HIS A 378 -20.53 0.10 4.33
C HIS A 378 -20.01 1.29 3.52
N HIS A 379 -18.77 1.23 3.05
CA HIS A 379 -18.23 2.26 2.18
C HIS A 379 -17.06 1.70 1.39
N LEU A 380 -16.87 2.27 0.21
CA LEU A 380 -15.82 1.90 -0.72
C LEU A 380 -15.17 3.17 -1.24
N TYR A 381 -13.85 3.13 -1.36
CA TYR A 381 -13.12 4.18 -2.05
C TYR A 381 -12.41 3.58 -3.25
N TRP A 382 -12.56 4.22 -4.39
CA TRP A 382 -11.94 3.89 -5.66
C TRP A 382 -10.70 4.75 -5.83
N ASP A 383 -9.61 4.44 -5.14
CA ASP A 383 -8.45 5.33 -5.26
C ASP A 383 -7.95 5.38 -6.71
N ILE A 384 -8.24 6.49 -7.38
CA ILE A 384 -7.76 6.77 -8.73
C ILE A 384 -6.45 7.52 -8.60
N HIS A 385 -5.43 6.98 -9.26
CA HIS A 385 -4.07 7.47 -9.11
C HIS A 385 -3.75 8.64 -10.05
N SER A 386 -4.53 9.72 -10.03
CA SER A 386 -4.39 10.88 -10.93
C SER A 386 -3.88 12.13 -10.23
N ILE A 387 -3.24 13.05 -10.95
CA ILE A 387 -2.84 14.36 -10.37
C ILE A 387 -4.03 15.12 -9.75
N PRO A 388 -5.18 15.28 -10.44
CA PRO A 388 -6.32 16.01 -9.90
C PRO A 388 -6.96 15.40 -8.65
N PHE A 389 -7.02 14.07 -8.56
CA PHE A 389 -7.69 13.35 -7.45
C PHE A 389 -6.72 12.92 -6.33
N GLY A 390 -5.46 13.35 -6.42
CA GLY A 390 -4.37 13.01 -5.51
C GLY A 390 -3.43 12.01 -6.19
N GLY A 391 -2.36 12.50 -6.83
CA GLY A 391 -1.50 11.63 -7.63
C GLY A 391 -0.56 10.79 -6.76
N PRO A 392 0.03 9.71 -7.31
CA PRO A 392 1.12 9.04 -6.62
C PRO A 392 2.26 10.04 -6.36
N GLY A 393 2.60 10.20 -5.08
CA GLY A 393 3.80 10.82 -4.56
C GLY A 393 5.07 9.99 -4.80
N GLN A 394 6.20 10.60 -4.42
CA GLN A 394 7.56 10.32 -4.89
C GLN A 394 7.76 9.02 -5.70
N LEU A 395 8.04 9.19 -7.00
CA LEU A 395 8.56 8.17 -7.90
C LEU A 395 10.08 8.02 -7.70
N GLY A 396 10.51 7.02 -6.93
CA GLY A 396 11.92 6.69 -6.75
C GLY A 396 12.34 5.49 -7.59
N LYS A 397 13.57 5.49 -8.11
CA LYS A 397 14.22 4.29 -8.66
C LYS A 397 15.24 3.73 -7.65
N ILE A 398 15.15 2.44 -7.39
CA ILE A 398 16.00 1.70 -6.46
C ILE A 398 16.70 0.59 -7.24
N ASP A 399 18.02 0.61 -7.26
CA ASP A 399 18.80 -0.42 -7.96
C ASP A 399 19.00 -1.66 -7.09
N TYR A 400 18.88 -2.82 -7.71
CA TYR A 400 19.15 -4.12 -7.13
C TYR A 400 20.40 -4.72 -7.81
N PRO A 401 21.56 -4.73 -7.15
CA PRO A 401 22.74 -5.35 -7.72
C PRO A 401 22.59 -6.87 -7.74
N GLU A 402 23.33 -7.52 -8.64
CA GLU A 402 23.36 -8.98 -8.75
C GLU A 402 23.91 -9.59 -7.44
N ARG A 403 23.19 -10.59 -6.91
CA ARG A 403 23.62 -11.36 -5.73
C ARG A 403 23.57 -12.85 -6.04
N ARG A 404 24.18 -13.67 -5.18
CA ARG A 404 24.15 -15.12 -5.35
C ARG A 404 22.69 -15.62 -5.34
N GLY A 405 22.24 -16.12 -6.48
CA GLY A 405 20.88 -16.65 -6.67
C GLY A 405 19.80 -15.59 -6.88
N HIS A 406 20.17 -14.32 -7.05
CA HIS A 406 19.23 -13.23 -7.32
C HIS A 406 19.78 -12.38 -8.48
N PRO A 407 19.05 -12.27 -9.61
CA PRO A 407 19.46 -11.43 -10.74
C PRO A 407 19.52 -9.96 -10.33
N SER A 408 20.30 -9.16 -11.08
CA SER A 408 20.22 -7.70 -10.96
C SER A 408 18.86 -7.20 -11.45
N GLY A 409 18.52 -5.97 -11.07
CA GLY A 409 17.29 -5.33 -11.48
C GLY A 409 17.14 -3.95 -10.88
N PHE A 410 15.92 -3.44 -10.93
CA PHE A 410 15.54 -2.19 -10.28
C PHE A 410 14.07 -2.20 -9.89
N GLN A 411 13.72 -1.37 -8.92
CA GLN A 411 12.34 -1.07 -8.53
C GLN A 411 12.02 0.38 -8.84
N PHE A 412 10.94 0.62 -9.56
CA PHE A 412 10.22 1.88 -9.46
C PHE A 412 9.25 1.81 -8.29
N ARG A 413 9.19 2.87 -7.51
CA ARG A 413 8.27 2.95 -6.39
C ARG A 413 7.62 4.31 -6.35
N THR A 414 6.30 4.31 -6.28
CA THR A 414 5.50 5.46 -5.90
C THR A 414 4.86 5.23 -4.54
N HIS A 415 4.42 6.33 -3.94
CA HIS A 415 3.66 6.31 -2.70
C HIS A 415 2.32 7.02 -2.91
N TYR A 416 1.22 6.40 -2.53
CA TYR A 416 -0.10 6.99 -2.67
C TYR A 416 -0.73 7.33 -1.31
N HIS A 417 -1.31 8.52 -1.28
CA HIS A 417 -2.35 9.04 -0.39
C HIS A 417 -2.88 10.34 -1.04
N THR A 418 -4.01 10.85 -0.59
CA THR A 418 -4.54 12.14 -1.07
C THR A 418 -3.52 13.26 -0.85
N GLY A 419 -3.16 13.98 -1.92
CA GLY A 419 -2.15 15.04 -1.86
C GLY A 419 -0.70 14.54 -1.90
N ALA A 420 -0.43 13.26 -2.16
CA ALA A 420 0.92 12.69 -2.15
C ALA A 420 1.92 13.35 -3.13
N GLN A 421 1.44 14.06 -4.16
CA GLN A 421 2.29 14.67 -5.17
C GLN A 421 3.11 15.85 -4.64
N GLY A 422 4.43 15.78 -4.83
CA GLY A 422 5.36 16.86 -4.51
C GLY A 422 5.26 17.29 -3.04
N ARG A 423 5.00 18.59 -2.83
CA ARG A 423 4.85 19.18 -1.50
C ARG A 423 3.43 19.12 -0.93
N GLY A 424 2.48 18.48 -1.62
CA GLY A 424 1.07 18.42 -1.18
C GLY A 424 0.81 17.53 0.04
N SER A 425 1.78 16.70 0.45
CA SER A 425 1.65 15.69 1.51
C SER A 425 2.10 16.15 2.89
N VAL A 426 2.26 17.46 3.07
CA VAL A 426 2.80 18.05 4.31
C VAL A 426 2.01 17.64 5.52
N ASP A 427 0.69 17.63 5.41
CA ASP A 427 -0.24 17.30 6.48
C ASP A 427 0.00 15.87 6.99
N PHE A 428 0.06 14.90 6.09
CA PHE A 428 0.22 13.49 6.39
C PHE A 428 1.61 13.21 6.99
N HIS A 429 2.66 13.84 6.42
CA HIS A 429 4.02 13.78 6.95
C HIS A 429 4.19 14.55 8.26
N SER A 430 3.33 15.52 8.53
CA SER A 430 3.25 16.19 9.82
C SER A 430 2.45 15.39 10.85
N GLY A 431 1.86 14.25 10.48
CA GLY A 431 1.19 13.34 11.41
C GLY A 431 -0.34 13.43 11.40
N ALA A 432 -0.95 14.29 10.58
CA ALA A 432 -2.39 14.32 10.34
C ALA A 432 -2.80 13.18 9.40
N GLN A 433 -2.70 11.94 9.88
CA GLN A 433 -2.80 10.71 9.08
C GLN A 433 -4.19 10.07 9.04
N PHE A 434 -5.20 10.73 9.58
CA PHE A 434 -6.53 10.17 9.57
C PHE A 434 -7.13 10.24 8.17
N GLY A 435 -7.78 9.14 7.79
CA GLY A 435 -8.32 8.95 6.47
C GLY A 435 -7.73 7.73 5.78
N PRO A 436 -8.12 7.53 4.53
CA PRO A 436 -8.35 6.15 4.15
C PRO A 436 -7.11 5.41 3.61
N TYR A 437 -6.03 6.11 3.19
CA TYR A 437 -4.95 5.47 2.42
C TYR A 437 -3.53 5.95 2.69
N ASN A 438 -2.62 5.00 2.90
CA ASN A 438 -1.19 5.17 2.65
C ASN A 438 -0.67 3.82 2.13
N TYR A 439 -0.16 3.79 0.90
CA TYR A 439 0.40 2.58 0.31
C TYR A 439 1.49 2.91 -0.72
N ASN A 440 2.22 1.90 -1.15
CA ASN A 440 3.15 2.00 -2.26
C ASN A 440 2.60 1.22 -3.43
N ILE A 441 2.80 1.77 -4.62
CA ILE A 441 2.67 1.03 -5.87
C ILE A 441 4.10 0.92 -6.39
N SER A 442 4.56 -0.29 -6.66
CA SER A 442 5.93 -0.55 -7.08
C SER A 442 5.96 -1.51 -8.27
N TYR A 443 7.01 -1.41 -9.06
CA TYR A 443 7.25 -2.28 -10.21
C TYR A 443 8.72 -2.69 -10.17
N GLU A 444 8.98 -3.98 -10.04
CA GLU A 444 10.32 -4.53 -10.09
C GLU A 444 10.60 -5.16 -11.46
N PHE A 445 11.74 -4.83 -12.04
CA PHE A 445 12.21 -5.34 -13.33
C PHE A 445 13.56 -6.01 -13.13
N PHE A 446 13.71 -7.25 -13.59
CA PHE A 446 14.90 -8.06 -13.37
C PHE A 446 15.59 -8.46 -14.67
N SER A 447 16.90 -8.63 -14.61
CA SER A 447 17.76 -9.01 -15.73
C SER A 447 17.48 -10.38 -16.33
N ASP A 448 16.59 -11.15 -15.72
CA ASP A 448 16.14 -12.47 -16.18
C ASP A 448 14.77 -12.44 -16.87
N GLY A 449 14.27 -11.25 -17.21
CA GLY A 449 13.00 -11.07 -17.94
C GLY A 449 11.77 -11.14 -17.05
N ARG A 450 11.90 -10.88 -15.75
CA ARG A 450 10.74 -10.87 -14.84
C ARG A 450 10.30 -9.46 -14.48
N ILE A 451 9.00 -9.27 -14.42
CA ILE A 451 8.33 -8.03 -14.00
C ILE A 451 7.44 -8.36 -12.80
N VAL A 452 7.48 -7.53 -11.76
CA VAL A 452 6.65 -7.72 -10.57
C VAL A 452 5.94 -6.41 -10.22
N PRO A 453 4.68 -6.21 -10.64
CA PRO A 453 3.81 -5.19 -10.07
C PRO A 453 3.50 -5.56 -8.61
N ILE A 454 3.58 -4.56 -7.74
CA ILE A 454 3.49 -4.73 -6.29
C ILE A 454 2.65 -3.60 -5.72
N TRP A 455 1.66 -3.96 -4.92
CA TRP A 455 0.88 -3.03 -4.12
C TRP A 455 1.13 -3.31 -2.63
N ARG A 456 1.50 -2.28 -1.87
CA ARG A 456 1.86 -2.42 -0.44
C ARG A 456 1.17 -1.40 0.44
N ARG A 457 0.30 -1.83 1.34
CA ARG A 457 -0.30 -0.94 2.35
C ARG A 457 0.71 -0.55 3.43
N HIS A 458 0.65 0.70 3.88
CA HIS A 458 1.36 1.22 5.05
C HIS A 458 0.45 2.16 5.85
N GLY A 459 0.22 1.93 7.13
CA GLY A 459 -0.54 2.89 7.96
C GLY A 459 -1.90 2.35 8.42
N PRO A 460 -2.66 3.14 9.18
CA PRO A 460 -3.83 2.65 9.90
C PRO A 460 -5.08 2.43 9.07
N GLY A 461 -5.28 3.16 7.95
CA GLY A 461 -6.58 3.28 7.28
C GLY A 461 -7.72 3.61 8.27
N HIS A 462 -8.98 3.34 7.91
CA HIS A 462 -10.12 3.49 8.85
C HIS A 462 -10.21 2.36 9.92
N GLU A 463 -9.17 1.54 10.09
CA GLU A 463 -9.20 0.27 10.85
C GLU A 463 -9.22 0.41 12.39
N VAL A 464 -9.08 1.63 12.90
CA VAL A 464 -8.82 1.89 14.32
C VAL A 464 -10.09 2.07 15.15
N GLU A 465 -10.47 3.29 15.50
CA GLU A 465 -11.65 3.55 16.30
C GLU A 465 -12.89 3.65 15.42
N SER A 466 -12.80 4.24 14.22
CA SER A 466 -13.93 4.30 13.29
C SER A 466 -14.56 2.91 13.08
N LEU A 467 -13.77 1.85 12.84
CA LEU A 467 -14.25 0.46 12.70
C LEU A 467 -14.62 -0.29 13.99
N ARG A 468 -14.25 0.21 15.17
CA ARG A 468 -14.73 -0.33 16.45
C ARG A 468 -16.04 0.33 16.90
N THR A 469 -16.26 1.57 16.48
CA THR A 469 -17.43 2.40 16.79
C THR A 469 -18.49 2.31 15.69
N TYR A 470 -18.11 1.96 14.44
CA TYR A 470 -18.95 1.23 13.49
C TYR A 470 -19.29 -0.06 14.21
N GLY A 471 -20.39 -0.05 14.95
CA GLY A 471 -20.71 -1.13 15.88
C GLY A 471 -20.45 -2.47 15.22
N ALA A 472 -19.85 -3.40 15.95
CA ALA A 472 -20.17 -4.81 15.72
C ALA A 472 -21.69 -4.81 15.57
N THR A 473 -22.18 -4.95 14.33
CA THR A 473 -23.57 -4.68 14.05
C THR A 473 -24.32 -5.71 14.87
N GLU A 474 -24.89 -5.31 16.01
CA GLU A 474 -25.83 -6.14 16.76
C GLU A 474 -27.07 -6.47 15.87
N ASN A 475 -27.12 -5.90 14.66
CA ASN A 475 -28.18 -6.02 13.67
C ASN A 475 -27.80 -6.77 12.37
N TRP A 476 -26.81 -7.67 12.38
CA TRP A 476 -26.70 -8.67 11.31
C TRP A 476 -26.40 -10.06 11.88
N ASP A 477 -27.48 -10.79 12.21
CA ASP A 477 -27.65 -12.25 12.43
C ASP A 477 -26.48 -13.13 12.95
N GLY A 478 -25.47 -12.58 13.61
CA GLY A 478 -24.38 -13.33 14.24
C GLY A 478 -23.29 -13.83 13.29
N GLU A 479 -23.10 -13.23 12.11
CA GLU A 479 -21.97 -13.53 11.20
C GLU A 479 -20.86 -12.47 11.31
N GLU A 480 -19.59 -12.90 11.31
CA GLU A 480 -18.42 -12.01 11.37
C GLU A 480 -18.18 -11.39 9.98
N ASN A 481 -18.56 -10.12 9.79
CA ASN A 481 -18.26 -9.35 8.58
C ASN A 481 -16.75 -9.19 8.35
N VAL A 482 -16.35 -8.98 7.09
CA VAL A 482 -14.97 -8.63 6.74
C VAL A 482 -14.78 -7.13 7.00
N THR A 483 -13.97 -6.82 8.01
CA THR A 483 -13.71 -5.44 8.44
C THR A 483 -13.24 -4.53 7.30
N MET A 484 -12.32 -5.03 6.48
CA MET A 484 -11.73 -4.27 5.38
C MET A 484 -11.06 -5.23 4.38
N GLN A 485 -11.16 -4.88 3.10
CA GLN A 485 -10.56 -5.61 2.00
C GLN A 485 -10.04 -4.62 0.95
N TYR A 486 -8.85 -4.89 0.44
CA TYR A 486 -8.27 -4.13 -0.66
C TYR A 486 -8.31 -4.94 -1.95
N LEU A 487 -8.51 -4.24 -3.06
CA LEU A 487 -8.22 -4.68 -4.41
C LEU A 487 -7.23 -3.70 -5.02
N HIS A 488 -6.32 -4.19 -5.85
CA HIS A 488 -5.46 -3.35 -6.66
C HIS A 488 -5.52 -3.80 -8.12
N TYR A 489 -5.86 -2.87 -9.00
CA TYR A 489 -5.98 -3.12 -10.42
C TYR A 489 -4.73 -2.61 -11.14
N THR A 490 -3.92 -3.53 -11.66
CA THR A 490 -2.86 -3.21 -12.63
C THR A 490 -3.31 -3.67 -14.00
N ALA A 491 -3.25 -2.82 -15.03
CA ALA A 491 -3.59 -3.19 -16.39
C ALA A 491 -2.38 -3.09 -17.31
N LEU A 492 -2.28 -4.03 -18.26
CA LEU A 492 -1.22 -4.08 -19.25
C LEU A 492 -1.82 -4.22 -20.65
N GLU A 493 -1.43 -3.35 -21.58
CA GLU A 493 -1.58 -3.63 -23.01
C GLU A 493 -0.42 -4.53 -23.45
N VAL A 494 -0.66 -5.83 -23.52
CA VAL A 494 0.38 -6.84 -23.75
C VAL A 494 0.84 -6.87 -25.21
N THR A 495 2.15 -6.92 -25.42
CA THR A 495 2.78 -6.84 -26.75
C THR A 495 4.00 -7.75 -26.88
N PRO A 496 3.86 -9.08 -26.65
CA PRO A 496 4.99 -10.00 -26.65
C PRO A 496 5.73 -10.02 -27.98
N GLY A 497 6.85 -9.30 -28.09
CA GLY A 497 7.65 -9.19 -29.31
C GLY A 497 6.99 -8.49 -30.52
N THR A 498 5.71 -8.11 -30.43
CA THR A 498 4.93 -7.50 -31.52
C THR A 498 3.84 -6.57 -30.99
N THR A 499 3.44 -5.58 -31.79
CA THR A 499 2.31 -4.67 -31.51
C THR A 499 1.02 -5.01 -32.25
N ASP A 500 1.05 -6.05 -33.09
CA ASP A 500 -0.04 -6.36 -34.02
C ASP A 500 -1.17 -7.18 -33.39
N GLY A 501 -0.92 -7.84 -32.26
CA GLY A 501 -1.89 -8.66 -31.52
C GLY A 501 -1.23 -9.90 -30.89
N VAL A 502 -2.00 -10.68 -30.14
CA VAL A 502 -1.47 -11.83 -29.37
C VAL A 502 -2.34 -13.08 -29.52
N GLU A 503 -1.72 -14.25 -29.37
CA GLU A 503 -2.46 -15.49 -29.06
C GLU A 503 -2.54 -15.65 -27.54
N THR A 504 -3.75 -15.86 -27.02
CA THR A 504 -3.99 -16.01 -25.58
C THR A 504 -4.30 -17.45 -25.22
N HIS A 505 -3.62 -17.99 -24.22
CA HIS A 505 -3.82 -19.35 -23.73
C HIS A 505 -3.99 -19.38 -22.21
N VAL A 506 -4.79 -20.34 -21.73
CA VAL A 506 -4.99 -20.61 -20.31
C VAL A 506 -4.58 -22.06 -20.04
N PHE A 507 -3.65 -22.25 -19.12
CA PHE A 507 -3.35 -23.55 -18.53
C PHE A 507 -4.22 -23.73 -17.28
N ASP A 508 -5.13 -24.70 -17.32
CA ASP A 508 -6.11 -24.96 -16.24
C ASP A 508 -5.55 -25.78 -15.07
N GLY A 509 -4.26 -26.15 -15.13
CA GLY A 509 -3.59 -27.06 -14.20
C GLY A 509 -3.28 -28.44 -14.82
N ASP A 510 -3.97 -28.82 -15.89
CA ASP A 510 -3.82 -30.09 -16.59
C ASP A 510 -3.46 -29.92 -18.07
N GLN A 511 -4.07 -28.95 -18.76
CA GLN A 511 -3.91 -28.73 -20.19
C GLN A 511 -3.99 -27.25 -20.58
N TRP A 512 -3.44 -26.94 -21.75
CA TRP A 512 -3.60 -25.63 -22.37
C TRP A 512 -4.90 -25.56 -23.16
N ILE A 513 -5.63 -24.46 -22.95
CA ILE A 513 -6.87 -24.10 -23.63
C ILE A 513 -6.62 -22.76 -24.33
N THR A 514 -7.21 -22.57 -25.51
CA THR A 514 -7.21 -21.30 -26.24
C THR A 514 -8.62 -20.73 -26.18
N PRO A 515 -8.89 -19.71 -25.34
CA PRO A 515 -10.20 -19.07 -25.29
C PRO A 515 -10.44 -18.27 -26.58
N ASP A 516 -11.56 -18.48 -27.26
CA ASP A 516 -11.88 -17.72 -28.49
C ASP A 516 -12.36 -16.28 -28.18
N GLN A 517 -12.81 -16.03 -26.95
CA GLN A 517 -13.45 -14.78 -26.52
C GLN A 517 -12.85 -14.27 -25.21
N GLU A 518 -13.16 -13.02 -24.89
CA GLU A 518 -12.90 -12.38 -23.59
C GLU A 518 -13.28 -13.27 -22.41
N PHE A 519 -12.55 -13.11 -21.31
CA PHE A 519 -12.84 -13.88 -20.12
C PHE A 519 -12.39 -13.19 -18.84
N TYR A 520 -13.06 -13.60 -17.76
CA TYR A 520 -12.68 -13.36 -16.38
C TYR A 520 -12.30 -14.70 -15.75
N LEU A 521 -11.16 -14.74 -15.06
CA LEU A 521 -10.56 -15.93 -14.48
C LEU A 521 -10.21 -15.70 -13.01
N GLU A 522 -10.84 -16.47 -12.13
CA GLU A 522 -10.40 -16.65 -10.75
C GLU A 522 -9.13 -17.49 -10.72
N GLY A 523 -8.09 -17.03 -10.03
CA GLY A 523 -6.81 -17.73 -9.98
C GLY A 523 -6.81 -18.90 -9.01
N GLU A 524 -6.21 -20.00 -9.42
CA GLU A 524 -5.86 -21.13 -8.55
C GLU A 524 -4.39 -21.53 -8.72
N PRO A 525 -3.72 -22.01 -7.65
CA PRO A 525 -2.33 -22.43 -7.72
C PRO A 525 -2.10 -23.50 -8.78
N GLY A 526 -1.15 -23.24 -9.67
CA GLY A 526 -0.80 -24.15 -10.77
C GLY A 526 -1.49 -23.82 -12.09
N GLN A 527 -2.44 -22.89 -12.12
CA GLN A 527 -2.93 -22.28 -13.34
C GLN A 527 -1.96 -21.22 -13.87
N LYS A 528 -2.07 -20.92 -15.16
CA LYS A 528 -1.24 -19.90 -15.82
C LYS A 528 -1.99 -19.33 -17.03
N VAL A 529 -1.86 -18.02 -17.25
CA VAL A 529 -2.27 -17.37 -18.50
C VAL A 529 -1.02 -17.04 -19.32
N ARG A 530 -1.08 -17.23 -20.64
CA ARG A 530 0.01 -16.93 -21.57
C ARG A 530 -0.48 -16.02 -22.67
N PHE A 531 0.31 -15.00 -22.96
CA PHE A 531 0.22 -14.18 -24.17
C PHE A 531 1.43 -14.49 -25.05
N GLU A 532 1.20 -14.95 -26.26
CA GLU A 532 2.25 -15.39 -27.19
C GLU A 532 2.23 -14.55 -28.47
N ASN A 533 3.43 -14.30 -29.02
CA ASN A 533 3.59 -13.71 -30.34
C ASN A 533 3.10 -14.71 -31.40
N PRO A 534 2.05 -14.40 -32.18
CA PRO A 534 1.54 -15.32 -33.20
C PRO A 534 2.58 -15.70 -34.27
N ASP A 535 3.54 -14.80 -34.52
CA ASP A 535 4.58 -14.94 -35.55
C ASP A 535 5.99 -15.12 -34.96
N GLY A 536 6.12 -15.33 -33.65
CA GLY A 536 7.40 -15.32 -32.93
C GLY A 536 7.54 -16.39 -31.86
N SER A 537 8.55 -16.23 -31.00
CA SER A 537 8.77 -17.09 -29.83
C SER A 537 8.59 -16.35 -28.50
N GLU A 538 8.40 -15.04 -28.58
CA GLU A 538 8.20 -14.16 -27.44
C GLU A 538 6.86 -14.48 -26.78
N GLN A 539 6.88 -14.63 -25.46
CA GLN A 539 5.69 -14.91 -24.67
C GLN A 539 5.80 -14.24 -23.29
N ILE A 540 4.65 -13.97 -22.70
CA ILE A 540 4.49 -13.47 -21.33
C ILE A 540 3.59 -14.46 -20.59
N ASP A 541 4.14 -15.09 -19.56
CA ASP A 541 3.43 -16.01 -18.68
C ASP A 541 3.05 -15.31 -17.37
N ILE A 542 1.80 -15.47 -16.96
CA ILE A 542 1.24 -14.99 -15.71
C ILE A 542 0.80 -16.20 -14.88
N PRO A 543 1.61 -16.66 -13.92
CA PRO A 543 1.20 -17.67 -12.95
C PRO A 543 0.04 -17.14 -12.11
N MET A 544 -1.00 -17.94 -11.96
CA MET A 544 -2.16 -17.58 -11.15
C MET A 544 -2.01 -18.12 -9.73
N ASP A 545 -2.60 -17.40 -8.77
CA ASP A 545 -2.73 -17.81 -7.37
C ASP A 545 -4.10 -17.35 -6.85
N ARG A 546 -4.47 -17.75 -5.64
CA ARG A 546 -5.80 -17.49 -5.05
C ARG A 546 -6.13 -16.03 -4.82
N ASP A 547 -5.10 -15.21 -4.64
CA ASP A 547 -5.23 -13.78 -4.39
C ASP A 547 -5.06 -12.95 -5.68
N LEU A 548 -5.10 -13.62 -6.84
CA LEU A 548 -5.02 -13.01 -8.16
C LEU A 548 -6.19 -13.45 -9.02
N GLU A 549 -6.95 -12.49 -9.51
CA GLU A 549 -7.91 -12.70 -10.59
C GLU A 549 -7.46 -11.94 -11.83
N LEU A 550 -7.90 -12.39 -13.01
CA LEU A 550 -7.45 -11.85 -14.28
C LEU A 550 -8.61 -11.65 -15.25
N VAL A 551 -8.65 -10.50 -15.91
CA VAL A 551 -9.59 -10.21 -17.01
C VAL A 551 -8.78 -9.95 -18.27
N VAL A 552 -9.17 -10.59 -19.38
CA VAL A 552 -8.62 -10.33 -20.72
C VAL A 552 -9.72 -9.80 -21.62
N VAL A 553 -9.52 -8.59 -22.11
CA VAL A 553 -10.42 -7.89 -23.04
C VAL A 553 -9.61 -7.31 -24.22
N PRO A 554 -10.18 -7.16 -25.43
CA PRO A 554 -9.56 -6.41 -26.51
C PRO A 554 -9.45 -4.93 -26.14
N VAL A 555 -8.65 -4.18 -26.90
CA VAL A 555 -8.61 -2.72 -26.76
C VAL A 555 -9.88 -2.10 -27.38
N ASP A 556 -10.77 -1.55 -26.55
CA ASP A 556 -11.93 -0.76 -26.99
C ASP A 556 -11.85 0.69 -26.47
N SER A 557 -11.95 1.68 -27.35
CA SER A 557 -11.90 3.10 -26.99
C SER A 557 -13.06 3.60 -26.12
N ASP A 558 -14.17 2.87 -26.06
CA ASP A 558 -15.34 3.24 -25.26
C ASP A 558 -15.20 2.79 -23.78
N GLU A 559 -14.16 2.04 -23.45
CA GLU A 559 -13.87 1.49 -22.13
C GLU A 559 -12.73 2.20 -21.40
N ILE A 560 -12.69 2.08 -20.08
CA ILE A 560 -11.55 2.51 -19.26
C ILE A 560 -10.43 1.48 -19.44
N GLY A 561 -9.20 1.93 -19.66
CA GLY A 561 -8.05 1.05 -19.88
C GLY A 561 -6.72 1.80 -20.04
N PRO A 562 -5.59 1.07 -20.03
CA PRO A 562 -4.26 1.67 -20.07
C PRO A 562 -3.83 2.09 -21.48
N ALA A 563 -4.57 1.72 -22.53
CA ALA A 563 -4.20 2.06 -23.90
C ALA A 563 -4.31 3.57 -24.15
N ASP A 564 -3.50 4.09 -25.08
CA ASP A 564 -3.51 5.52 -25.45
C ASP A 564 -4.91 6.04 -25.84
N SER A 565 -5.76 5.16 -26.42
CA SER A 565 -7.14 5.48 -26.82
C SER A 565 -8.15 5.47 -25.66
N GLN A 566 -7.80 4.92 -24.51
CA GLN A 566 -8.67 4.70 -23.36
C GLN A 566 -8.25 5.51 -22.13
N LYS A 567 -6.98 5.93 -22.04
CA LYS A 567 -6.43 6.50 -20.80
C LYS A 567 -7.17 7.75 -20.28
N THR A 568 -7.82 8.51 -21.15
CA THR A 568 -8.63 9.69 -20.76
C THR A 568 -10.10 9.36 -20.50
N ARG A 569 -10.54 8.11 -20.65
CA ARG A 569 -11.94 7.71 -20.48
C ARG A 569 -12.44 7.97 -19.07
N VAL A 570 -11.58 7.86 -18.07
CA VAL A 570 -11.89 8.17 -16.67
C VAL A 570 -12.16 9.67 -16.43
N GLU A 571 -11.79 10.55 -17.36
CA GLU A 571 -12.15 11.98 -17.27
C GLU A 571 -13.60 12.25 -17.71
N ASP A 572 -14.25 11.27 -18.33
CA ASP A 572 -15.69 11.32 -18.58
C ASP A 572 -16.43 10.75 -17.38
N LEU A 573 -17.06 11.67 -16.65
CA LEU A 573 -17.80 11.40 -15.44
C LEU A 573 -18.83 10.28 -15.61
N ASP A 574 -19.50 10.18 -16.76
CA ASP A 574 -20.50 9.12 -16.96
C ASP A 574 -19.84 7.73 -16.96
N ALA A 575 -18.65 7.56 -17.55
CA ALA A 575 -17.91 6.29 -17.48
C ALA A 575 -17.32 6.02 -16.11
N GLU A 576 -16.76 7.03 -15.48
CA GLU A 576 -16.21 6.89 -14.13
C GLU A 576 -17.31 6.43 -13.17
N LEU A 577 -18.49 7.05 -13.25
CA LEU A 577 -19.65 6.68 -12.44
C LEU A 577 -20.23 5.30 -12.79
N GLU A 578 -20.10 4.83 -14.02
CA GLU A 578 -20.54 3.48 -14.44
C GLU A 578 -19.52 2.37 -14.12
N PHE A 579 -18.25 2.71 -13.89
CA PHE A 579 -17.20 1.72 -13.65
C PHE A 579 -17.31 1.10 -12.25
N TYR A 580 -17.41 -0.24 -12.20
CA TYR A 580 -17.45 -0.99 -10.95
C TYR A 580 -16.48 -2.18 -10.87
N HIS A 581 -16.08 -2.76 -12.00
CA HIS A 581 -15.10 -3.85 -12.01
C HIS A 581 -14.57 -4.10 -13.42
N PRO A 582 -13.28 -4.42 -13.64
CA PRO A 582 -12.78 -4.72 -14.99
C PRO A 582 -13.55 -5.83 -15.72
N SER A 583 -14.14 -6.78 -14.99
CA SER A 583 -14.95 -7.86 -15.59
C SER A 583 -16.25 -7.37 -16.23
N GLN A 584 -16.66 -6.11 -16.01
CA GLN A 584 -17.84 -5.52 -16.65
C GLN A 584 -17.69 -5.44 -18.18
N TYR A 585 -16.45 -5.47 -18.67
CA TYR A 585 -16.08 -5.40 -20.07
C TYR A 585 -15.98 -6.77 -20.75
N VAL A 586 -16.42 -7.85 -20.09
CA VAL A 586 -16.47 -9.19 -20.70
C VAL A 586 -17.82 -9.36 -21.41
N ASP A 587 -17.89 -8.88 -22.65
CA ASP A 587 -19.08 -8.84 -23.49
C ASP A 587 -19.13 -9.95 -24.57
N GLY A 588 -18.05 -10.73 -24.68
CA GLY A 588 -17.93 -11.88 -25.57
C GLY A 588 -17.29 -11.57 -26.92
N ASP A 589 -16.50 -10.49 -27.01
CA ASP A 589 -15.73 -10.21 -28.22
C ASP A 589 -14.52 -11.14 -28.36
N SER A 590 -13.93 -11.16 -29.55
CA SER A 590 -12.79 -12.02 -29.88
C SER A 590 -11.49 -11.42 -29.36
N ILE A 591 -10.62 -12.26 -28.78
CA ILE A 591 -9.31 -11.83 -28.26
C ILE A 591 -8.12 -12.40 -29.03
N GLN A 592 -8.33 -13.43 -29.86
CA GLN A 592 -7.24 -14.12 -30.54
C GLN A 592 -6.73 -13.30 -31.73
N ASN A 593 -5.41 -13.09 -31.78
CA ASN A 593 -4.71 -12.24 -32.76
C ASN A 593 -5.17 -10.77 -32.74
N GLU A 594 -5.73 -10.31 -31.62
CA GLU A 594 -6.11 -8.92 -31.41
C GLU A 594 -5.16 -8.28 -30.38
N ARG A 595 -5.16 -6.95 -30.30
CA ARG A 595 -4.52 -6.24 -29.19
C ARG A 595 -5.43 -6.40 -27.97
N VAL A 596 -4.86 -6.85 -26.86
CA VAL A 596 -5.61 -7.13 -25.63
C VAL A 596 -5.02 -6.40 -24.43
N ILE A 597 -5.89 -6.15 -23.45
CA ILE A 597 -5.58 -5.62 -22.14
C ILE A 597 -5.73 -6.78 -21.15
N ALA A 598 -4.68 -7.01 -20.38
CA ALA A 598 -4.71 -7.90 -19.24
C ALA A 598 -4.87 -7.07 -17.96
N TRP A 599 -6.00 -7.20 -17.29
CA TRP A 599 -6.22 -6.65 -15.95
C TRP A 599 -5.84 -7.68 -14.91
N LEU A 600 -4.92 -7.29 -14.03
CA LEU A 600 -4.52 -8.02 -12.84
C LEU A 600 -5.30 -7.43 -11.66
N ILE A 601 -6.19 -8.24 -11.10
CA ILE A 601 -6.96 -7.90 -9.90
C ILE A 601 -6.28 -8.59 -8.72
N MET A 602 -5.45 -7.82 -8.04
CA MET A 602 -4.67 -8.29 -6.91
C MET A 602 -5.43 -8.04 -5.61
N GLU A 603 -5.77 -9.11 -4.91
CA GLU A 603 -6.53 -9.04 -3.66
C GLU A 603 -5.61 -8.82 -2.47
N GLY A 604 -6.02 -7.94 -1.53
CA GLY A 604 -5.32 -7.72 -0.27
C GLY A 604 -6.18 -7.84 0.99
N THR A 605 -6.17 -9.03 1.59
CA THR A 605 -6.97 -9.33 2.78
C THR A 605 -6.29 -8.88 4.07
N VAL A 606 -6.99 -8.08 4.88
CA VAL A 606 -6.48 -7.59 6.17
C VAL A 606 -6.80 -8.55 7.33
N ALA A 607 -7.74 -9.47 7.13
CA ALA A 607 -8.14 -10.47 8.13
C ALA A 607 -7.00 -11.41 8.57
N GLU A 608 -5.91 -11.51 7.79
CA GLU A 608 -4.73 -12.33 8.13
C GLU A 608 -3.69 -11.61 9.00
N VAL A 609 -3.89 -10.31 9.28
CA VAL A 609 -2.97 -9.54 10.12
C VAL A 609 -3.69 -9.00 11.35
N PRO A 610 -3.48 -9.57 12.56
CA PRO A 610 -3.83 -8.84 13.75
C PRO A 610 -2.87 -7.64 13.81
N HIS A 611 -3.39 -6.43 14.01
CA HIS A 611 -2.71 -5.22 14.54
C HIS A 611 -2.71 -4.00 13.58
N PRO A 612 -3.67 -3.06 13.75
CA PRO A 612 -3.72 -1.75 13.07
C PRO A 612 -2.68 -0.75 13.59
N ALA A 613 -1.41 -1.09 13.45
CA ALA A 613 -0.35 -0.47 14.22
C ALA A 613 0.14 0.89 13.68
N ALA A 614 -0.40 1.44 12.57
CA ALA A 614 0.34 2.32 11.65
C ALA A 614 1.62 1.68 11.05
N VAL A 615 2.15 0.65 11.72
CA VAL A 615 3.35 -0.12 11.42
C VAL A 615 3.10 -1.50 10.82
N SER A 616 1.87 -1.85 10.48
CA SER A 616 1.57 -3.07 9.73
C SER A 616 1.42 -2.74 8.24
N GLY A 617 1.95 -3.60 7.38
CA GLY A 617 1.80 -3.48 5.93
C GLY A 617 1.48 -4.82 5.31
N TYR A 618 0.60 -4.81 4.32
CA TYR A 618 0.26 -5.96 3.51
C TYR A 618 0.92 -5.80 2.13
N VAL A 619 1.20 -6.89 1.43
CA VAL A 619 1.67 -6.86 0.03
C VAL A 619 0.79 -7.75 -0.83
N ALA A 620 0.29 -7.21 -1.93
CA ALA A 620 -0.14 -8.03 -3.07
C ALA A 620 0.86 -7.83 -4.20
N GLN A 621 1.13 -8.89 -4.95
CA GLN A 621 2.06 -8.87 -6.06
C GLN A 621 1.72 -9.95 -7.09
N CYS A 622 2.17 -9.74 -8.31
CA CYS A 622 2.08 -10.72 -9.39
C CYS A 622 3.45 -10.81 -10.08
N GLU A 623 4.00 -12.01 -10.31
CA GLU A 623 5.25 -12.17 -11.09
C GLU A 623 4.91 -12.53 -12.54
N LEU A 624 5.23 -11.65 -13.49
CA LEU A 624 5.15 -11.93 -14.91
C LEU A 624 6.50 -12.45 -15.41
N GLN A 625 6.47 -13.47 -16.27
CA GLN A 625 7.65 -14.13 -16.82
C GLN A 625 7.73 -13.92 -18.33
N VAL A 626 8.76 -13.20 -18.77
CA VAL A 626 9.01 -12.92 -20.18
C VAL A 626 10.01 -13.94 -20.73
N GLU A 627 9.61 -14.69 -21.75
CA GLU A 627 10.44 -15.75 -22.35
C GLU A 627 10.51 -15.61 -23.88
N GLY A 628 11.58 -16.14 -24.48
CA GLY A 628 11.72 -16.18 -25.94
C GLY A 628 12.25 -14.91 -26.60
N TYR A 629 12.78 -13.97 -25.81
CA TYR A 629 13.26 -12.67 -26.29
C TYR A 629 14.68 -12.68 -26.88
N GLY A 630 15.43 -13.77 -26.69
CA GLY A 630 16.82 -13.88 -27.18
C GLY A 630 17.78 -12.86 -26.55
N ASP A 631 19.08 -13.01 -26.83
CA ASP A 631 20.13 -12.00 -26.56
C ASP A 631 20.47 -11.24 -27.86
#